data_AF-A0A963ZTI2-F1
#
_entry.id   AF-A0A963ZTI2-F1
#
_cell.length_a   1.000
_cell.length_b   1.000
_cell.length_c   1.000
_cell.angle_alpha   90.00
_cell.angle_beta   90.00
_cell.angle_gamma   90.00
#
_symmetry.space_group_name_H-M   'P 1'
#
loop_
_entity.id
_entity.type
_entity.pdbx_description
1 polymer ?
#
loop_
_entity_poly.entity_id
_entity_poly.type
_entity_poly.pdbx_seq_one_letter_code
_entity_poly.pdbx_strand_id
1 'polypeptide(L)'
;MNQINLDILERINAEYSDEDQKEILMIIENIFSNGSIVGPAQLARSLLFLANGNLNLIKQFMTKDPRDVILAAERKIGSPGHFFNLPFDEIDQFFEKLYGNE
;
A
#
# COMPACT_ATOMS: atom_id res chain seq x y z
N MET A 1 -8.46 -12.17 14.66
CA MET A 1 -8.34 -11.70 13.26
C MET A 1 -7.74 -10.31 13.34
N ASN A 2 -6.58 -10.10 12.70
CA ASN A 2 -6.06 -8.74 12.57
C ASN A 2 -6.96 -8.04 11.55
N GLN A 3 -7.64 -6.98 11.98
CA GLN A 3 -8.59 -6.26 11.14
C GLN A 3 -7.78 -5.42 10.14
N ILE A 4 -7.92 -5.71 8.85
CA ILE A 4 -7.32 -4.89 7.78
C ILE A 4 -7.91 -3.48 7.89
N ASN A 5 -7.05 -2.46 7.76
CA ASN A 5 -7.48 -1.07 7.82
C ASN A 5 -8.48 -0.73 6.70
N LEU A 6 -9.49 0.08 7.02
CA LEU A 6 -10.55 0.44 6.09
C LEU A 6 -10.01 1.12 4.81
N ASP A 7 -9.04 2.01 4.95
CA ASP A 7 -8.44 2.74 3.83
C ASP A 7 -7.78 1.80 2.80
N ILE A 8 -7.17 0.70 3.28
CA ILE A 8 -6.58 -0.33 2.43
C ILE A 8 -7.66 -1.05 1.63
N LEU A 9 -8.78 -1.41 2.28
CA LEU A 9 -9.91 -2.06 1.63
C LEU A 9 -10.55 -1.16 0.58
N GLU A 10 -10.77 0.11 0.92
CA GLU A 10 -11.32 1.12 0.02
C GLU A 10 -10.44 1.32 -1.21
N ARG A 11 -9.11 1.41 -1.02
CA ARG A 11 -8.15 1.51 -2.12
C ARG A 11 -8.17 0.29 -3.04
N ILE A 12 -8.25 -0.92 -2.47
CA ILE A 12 -8.34 -2.17 -3.24
C ILE A 12 -9.62 -2.18 -4.10
N ASN A 13 -10.76 -1.81 -3.50
CA ASN A 13 -12.04 -1.77 -4.20
C ASN A 13 -12.09 -0.70 -5.30
N ALA A 14 -11.38 0.41 -5.12
CA ALA A 14 -11.35 1.51 -6.09
C ALA A 14 -10.44 1.24 -7.29
N GLU A 15 -9.31 0.55 -7.10
CA GLU A 15 -8.24 0.46 -8.11
C GLU A 15 -8.15 -0.89 -8.83
N TYR A 16 -8.82 -1.94 -8.34
CA TYR A 16 -8.65 -3.31 -8.84
C TYR A 16 -9.96 -3.96 -9.23
N SER A 17 -9.91 -4.89 -10.18
CA SER A 17 -11.07 -5.68 -10.62
C SER A 17 -11.53 -6.65 -9.53
N ASP A 18 -12.81 -7.05 -9.52
CA ASP A 18 -13.33 -8.04 -8.55
C ASP A 18 -12.55 -9.36 -8.53
N GLU A 19 -11.95 -9.75 -9.66
CA GLU A 19 -11.09 -10.92 -9.78
C GLU A 19 -9.76 -10.69 -9.04
N ASP A 20 -9.09 -9.57 -9.30
CA ASP A 20 -7.83 -9.22 -8.65
C ASP A 20 -8.00 -8.95 -7.15
N GLN A 21 -9.11 -8.32 -6.75
CA GLN A 21 -9.39 -7.96 -5.35
C GLN A 21 -9.29 -9.16 -4.43
N LYS A 22 -9.83 -10.33 -4.82
CA LYS A 22 -9.77 -11.55 -4.01
C LYS A 22 -8.33 -11.98 -3.73
N GLU A 23 -7.48 -11.96 -4.75
CA GLU A 23 -6.10 -12.37 -4.61
C GLU A 23 -5.29 -11.34 -3.80
N ILE A 24 -5.55 -10.05 -4.00
CA ILE A 24 -4.91 -8.98 -3.22
C ILE A 24 -5.29 -9.08 -1.75
N LEU A 25 -6.57 -9.30 -1.44
CA LEU A 25 -7.03 -9.48 -0.07
C LEU A 25 -6.31 -10.65 0.61
N MET A 26 -6.16 -11.79 -0.07
CA MET A 26 -5.38 -12.91 0.47
C MET A 26 -3.91 -12.54 0.77
N ILE A 27 -3.27 -11.78 -0.12
CA ILE A 27 -1.89 -11.31 0.09
C ILE A 27 -1.80 -10.39 1.31
N ILE A 28 -2.73 -9.44 1.44
CA ILE A 28 -2.76 -8.47 2.53
C ILE A 28 -3.10 -9.15 3.86
N GLU A 29 -4.06 -10.07 3.90
CA GLU A 29 -4.35 -10.87 5.09
C GLU A 29 -3.14 -11.68 5.56
N ASN A 30 -2.37 -12.22 4.61
CA ASN A 30 -1.14 -12.95 4.90
C ASN A 30 -0.05 -12.03 5.51
N ILE A 31 0.08 -10.79 5.01
CA ILE A 31 0.96 -9.76 5.59
C ILE A 31 0.57 -9.46 7.04
N PHE A 32 -0.72 -9.29 7.31
CA PHE A 32 -1.23 -8.96 8.64
C PHE A 32 -1.15 -10.16 9.60
N SER A 33 -1.25 -11.39 9.11
CA SER A 33 -1.25 -12.60 9.94
C SER A 33 0.15 -13.08 10.31
N ASN A 34 1.14 -12.92 9.42
CA ASN A 34 2.48 -13.48 9.64
C ASN A 34 3.41 -12.58 10.48
N GLY A 35 2.96 -11.40 10.88
CA GLY A 35 3.78 -10.45 11.62
C GLY A 35 4.95 -9.96 10.78
N SER A 36 4.73 -8.89 10.02
CA SER A 36 5.82 -8.29 9.26
C SER A 36 6.86 -7.68 10.21
N ILE A 37 8.14 -7.73 9.83
CA ILE A 37 9.24 -7.02 10.52
C ILE A 37 9.09 -5.49 10.48
N VAL A 38 8.14 -5.02 9.68
CA VAL A 38 7.68 -3.63 9.55
C VAL A 38 6.17 -3.56 9.86
N GLY A 39 5.60 -2.38 10.02
CA GLY A 39 4.15 -2.24 10.20
C GLY A 39 3.38 -2.87 9.04
N PRO A 40 2.45 -3.82 9.27
CA PRO A 40 1.73 -4.51 8.19
C PRO A 40 0.88 -3.56 7.35
N ALA A 41 0.25 -2.57 7.99
CA ALA A 41 -0.48 -1.50 7.30
C ALA A 41 0.46 -0.63 6.43
N GLN A 42 1.65 -0.29 6.95
CA GLN A 42 2.64 0.49 6.20
C GLN A 42 3.09 -0.24 4.94
N LEU A 43 3.38 -1.53 5.05
CA LEU A 43 3.76 -2.36 3.91
C LEU A 43 2.62 -2.49 2.90
N ALA A 44 1.39 -2.77 3.38
CA ALA A 44 0.21 -2.89 2.53
C ALA A 44 -0.04 -1.61 1.71
N ARG A 45 0.00 -0.44 2.34
CA ARG A 45 -0.18 0.84 1.62
C ARG A 45 0.96 1.11 0.64
N SER A 46 2.20 0.82 1.02
CA SER A 46 3.36 0.95 0.13
C SER A 46 3.23 0.05 -1.11
N LEU A 47 2.76 -1.19 -0.94
CA LEU A 47 2.51 -2.13 -2.04
C LEU A 47 1.45 -1.59 -3.00
N LEU A 48 0.29 -1.22 -2.47
CA LEU A 48 -0.82 -0.70 -3.29
C LEU A 48 -0.40 0.56 -4.05
N PHE A 49 0.29 1.49 -3.39
CA PHE A 49 0.81 2.71 -4.01
C PHE A 49 1.83 2.44 -5.14
N LEU A 50 2.76 1.50 -4.93
CA LEU A 50 3.75 1.17 -5.96
C LEU A 50 3.12 0.41 -7.13
N ALA A 51 2.15 -0.47 -6.84
CA ALA A 51 1.48 -1.30 -7.83
C ALA A 51 0.49 -0.53 -8.70
N ASN A 52 -0.14 0.52 -8.18
CA ASN A 52 -0.99 1.45 -8.93
C ASN A 52 -2.00 0.71 -9.84
N GLY A 53 -2.84 -0.13 -9.23
CA GLY A 53 -3.84 -0.95 -9.93
C GLY A 53 -3.31 -2.22 -10.62
N ASN A 54 -2.03 -2.58 -10.47
CA ASN A 54 -1.45 -3.76 -11.13
C ASN A 54 -1.09 -4.89 -10.15
N LEU A 55 -1.93 -5.94 -10.10
CA LEU A 55 -1.71 -7.13 -9.28
C LEU A 55 -0.35 -7.81 -9.51
N ASN A 56 0.13 -7.87 -10.76
CA ASN A 56 1.42 -8.52 -11.05
C ASN A 56 2.58 -7.78 -10.39
N LEU A 57 2.49 -6.45 -10.27
CA LEU A 57 3.48 -5.67 -9.54
C LEU A 57 3.45 -5.96 -8.05
N ILE A 58 2.25 -6.12 -7.45
CA ILE A 58 2.13 -6.56 -6.05
C ILE A 58 2.88 -7.88 -5.85
N LYS A 59 2.61 -8.88 -6.68
CA LYS A 59 3.26 -10.19 -6.62
C LYS A 59 4.78 -10.10 -6.76
N GLN A 60 5.28 -9.23 -7.66
CA GLN A 60 6.71 -8.99 -7.81
C GLN A 60 7.32 -8.36 -6.55
N PHE A 61 6.69 -7.35 -5.97
CA PHE A 61 7.17 -6.71 -4.74
C PHE A 61 7.14 -7.63 -3.53
N MET A 62 6.22 -8.59 -3.47
CA MET A 62 6.17 -9.61 -2.41
C MET A 62 7.42 -10.51 -2.37
N THR A 63 8.23 -10.55 -3.44
CA THR A 63 9.51 -11.27 -3.46
C THR A 63 10.69 -10.47 -2.88
N LYS A 64 10.46 -9.20 -2.51
CA LYS A 64 11.49 -8.27 -2.02
C LYS A 64 11.44 -8.15 -0.51
N ASP A 65 12.51 -7.58 0.08
CA ASP A 65 12.50 -7.22 1.49
C ASP A 65 11.41 -6.16 1.74
N PRO A 66 10.53 -6.34 2.74
CA PRO A 66 9.49 -5.37 3.06
C PRO A 66 9.98 -3.94 3.29
N ARG A 67 11.19 -3.77 3.85
CA ARG A 67 11.80 -2.45 4.08
C ARG A 67 12.17 -1.78 2.77
N ASP A 68 12.66 -2.55 1.80
CA ASP A 68 13.00 -2.02 0.47
C ASP A 68 11.74 -1.57 -0.29
N VAL A 69 10.64 -2.30 -0.14
CA VAL A 69 9.34 -1.92 -0.74
C VAL A 69 8.87 -0.59 -0.15
N ILE A 70 8.88 -0.45 1.18
CA ILE A 70 8.51 0.80 1.86
C ILE A 70 9.41 1.95 1.41
N LEU A 71 10.73 1.74 1.42
CA LEU A 71 11.70 2.76 1.01
C LEU A 71 11.51 3.17 -0.46
N ALA A 72 11.19 2.22 -1.35
CA ALA A 72 10.91 2.52 -2.75
C ALA A 72 9.65 3.38 -2.90
N ALA A 73 8.60 3.08 -2.14
CA ALA A 73 7.37 3.87 -2.12
C ALA A 73 7.64 5.29 -1.61
N GLU A 74 8.34 5.42 -0.49
CA GLU A 74 8.70 6.71 0.13
C GLU A 74 9.61 7.57 -0.75
N ARG A 75 10.55 6.94 -1.47
CA ARG A 75 11.39 7.63 -2.46
C ARG A 75 10.57 8.15 -3.64
N LYS A 76 9.61 7.37 -4.13
CA LYS A 76 8.76 7.76 -5.27
C LYS A 76 7.92 9.02 -4.96
N ILE A 77 7.50 9.19 -3.71
CA ILE A 77 6.78 10.38 -3.23
C ILE A 77 7.69 11.52 -2.76
N GLY A 78 9.00 11.27 -2.61
CA GLY A 78 9.94 12.26 -2.06
C GLY A 78 9.75 12.55 -0.57
N SER A 79 9.04 11.69 0.15
CA SER A 79 8.73 11.83 1.59
C SER A 79 9.24 10.61 2.37
N PRO A 80 10.52 10.59 2.77
CA PRO A 80 11.09 9.52 3.58
C PRO A 80 10.62 9.59 5.04
N GLY A 81 10.58 8.44 5.70
CA GLY A 81 10.44 8.38 7.17
C GLY A 81 9.03 8.03 7.64
N HIS A 82 8.53 6.89 7.20
CA HIS A 82 7.25 6.30 7.61
C HIS A 82 6.00 6.99 7.07
N PHE A 83 6.08 7.59 5.89
CA PHE A 83 4.96 8.28 5.27
C PHE A 83 3.72 7.38 5.12
N PHE A 84 3.93 6.11 4.77
CA PHE A 84 2.85 5.12 4.62
C PHE A 84 2.28 4.60 5.96
N ASN A 85 2.66 5.16 7.11
CA ASN A 85 1.86 4.98 8.33
C ASN A 85 0.55 5.76 8.28
N LEU A 86 0.47 6.81 7.45
CA LEU A 86 -0.76 7.56 7.22
C LEU A 86 -1.75 6.75 6.37
N PRO A 87 -3.07 6.93 6.56
CA PRO A 87 -4.07 6.38 5.67
C PRO A 87 -4.09 7.11 4.32
N PHE A 88 -4.69 6.48 3.31
CA PHE A 88 -4.67 6.97 1.94
C PHE A 88 -5.29 8.36 1.73
N ASP A 89 -6.31 8.73 2.50
CA ASP A 89 -6.96 10.04 2.41
C ASP A 89 -6.01 11.19 2.80
N GLU A 90 -5.22 11.01 3.86
CA GLU A 90 -4.19 11.97 4.27
C GLU A 90 -3.06 12.05 3.24
N ILE A 91 -2.69 10.91 2.64
CA ILE A 91 -1.70 10.82 1.57
C ILE A 91 -2.19 11.60 0.34
N ASP A 92 -3.42 11.38 -0.08
CA ASP A 92 -4.00 12.03 -1.25
C ASP A 92 -4.13 13.55 -1.03
N GLN A 93 -4.59 13.98 0.14
CA GLN A 93 -4.62 15.41 0.51
C GLN A 93 -3.24 16.07 0.48
N PHE A 94 -2.19 15.33 0.86
CA PHE A 94 -0.82 15.82 0.77
C PHE A 94 -0.40 16.01 -0.71
N PHE A 95 -0.72 15.05 -1.58
CA PHE A 95 -0.49 15.16 -3.01
C PHE A 95 -1.26 16.31 -3.64
N GLU A 96 -2.55 16.46 -3.34
CA GLU A 96 -3.38 17.57 -3.83
C GLU A 96 -2.82 18.92 -3.40
N LYS A 97 -2.34 19.07 -2.16
CA LYS A 97 -1.72 20.31 -1.71
C LYS A 97 -0.39 20.63 -2.42
N LEU A 98 0.40 19.61 -2.73
CA LEU A 98 1.70 19.78 -3.39
C LEU A 98 1.59 20.00 -4.89
N TYR A 99 0.65 19.33 -5.57
CA TYR A 99 0.59 19.24 -7.02
C TYR A 99 -0.76 19.67 -7.62
N GLY A 100 -1.81 19.83 -6.82
CA GLY A 100 -3.17 20.16 -7.26
C GLY A 100 -3.45 21.65 -7.45
N ASN A 101 -2.44 22.52 -7.37
CA ASN A 101 -2.54 23.91 -7.81
C ASN A 101 -2.13 24.02 -9.28
N GLU A 102 -2.94 23.47 -10.18
CA GLU A 102 -2.93 23.79 -11.62
C GLU A 102 -4.21 24.55 -12.01
#